data_AF-A0A965DY33-F1
#
_entry.id   AF-A0A965DY33-F1
#
_cell.length_a   1.000
_cell.length_b   1.000
_cell.length_c   1.000
_cell.angle_alpha   90.00
_cell.angle_beta   90.00
_cell.angle_gamma   90.00
#
_symmetry.space_group_name_H-M   'P 1'
#
loop_
_entity.id
_entity.type
_entity.pdbx_description
1 polymer ?
#
loop_
_entity_poly.entity_id
_entity_poly.type
_entity_poly.pdbx_seq_one_letter_code
_entity_poly.pdbx_strand_id
1 'polypeptide(L)'
;MSRSMLLICLGLLPLGCETKPQSPPISKKKLETPSTSKKVDVGPNIWLEVLPDGKRQVIISAEVCLTEGTLELFLTRKGTKEHEAILAADVDARKIHEALILAGATAGEPVRFAPKFLPPTGTRIEIDVTYRVNDDEVKTLRANEWIRENATKAPLSSDWVFAGSVLADDPFNPNAPKRYLANEGDLIAVANFETAMLDLPIESSKADSSRGFEAWTEKLPPRGTKVAVTLRPIIAAKK
;
A
#
# COMPACT_ATOMS: atom_id res chain seq x y z
N MET A 1 62.73 22.85 -80.58
CA MET A 1 62.25 24.24 -80.65
C MET A 1 61.04 24.38 -79.76
N SER A 2 61.01 25.47 -79.00
CA SER A 2 59.89 26.06 -78.25
C SER A 2 59.31 25.36 -77.01
N ARG A 3 59.39 26.14 -75.92
CA ARG A 3 58.87 26.01 -74.56
C ARG A 3 57.35 25.81 -74.52
N SER A 4 56.87 25.13 -73.48
CA SER A 4 55.85 25.71 -72.59
C SER A 4 55.83 25.02 -71.24
N MET A 5 55.76 25.88 -70.23
CA MET A 5 55.83 25.67 -68.79
C MET A 5 54.40 25.51 -68.28
N LEU A 6 54.10 24.45 -67.51
CA LEU A 6 52.87 24.39 -66.74
C LEU A 6 53.17 23.90 -65.32
N LEU A 7 52.97 24.84 -64.40
CA LEU A 7 53.07 24.74 -62.96
C LEU A 7 51.67 24.36 -62.46
N ILE A 8 51.50 23.24 -61.74
CA ILE A 8 50.28 22.99 -60.95
C ILE A 8 50.67 22.50 -59.56
N CYS A 9 50.13 23.24 -58.59
CA CYS A 9 50.47 23.24 -57.18
C CYS A 9 49.99 21.99 -56.41
N LEU A 10 50.80 21.65 -55.41
CA LEU A 10 50.57 20.68 -54.35
C LEU A 10 49.45 21.20 -53.42
N GLY A 11 48.31 20.51 -53.38
CA GLY A 11 47.21 20.82 -52.45
C GLY A 11 47.47 20.21 -51.07
N LEU A 12 47.67 21.06 -50.06
CA LEU A 12 47.59 20.70 -48.64
C LEU A 12 46.11 20.56 -48.22
N LEU A 13 45.76 19.41 -47.64
CA LEU A 13 44.50 19.20 -46.90
C LEU A 13 44.64 19.82 -45.49
N PRO A 14 43.70 20.66 -45.02
CA PRO A 14 43.68 21.06 -43.62
C PRO A 14 43.11 19.95 -42.75
N LEU A 15 43.75 19.72 -41.60
CA LEU A 15 43.26 18.86 -40.52
C LEU A 15 41.87 19.33 -40.08
N GLY A 16 40.86 18.50 -40.28
CA GLY A 16 39.56 18.64 -39.64
C GLY A 16 39.71 18.41 -38.13
N CYS A 17 39.45 19.45 -37.34
CA CYS A 17 39.32 19.36 -35.91
C CYS A 17 37.92 18.76 -35.61
N GLU A 18 37.85 17.52 -35.15
CA GLU A 18 36.61 16.91 -34.67
C GLU A 18 36.15 17.60 -33.38
N THR A 19 35.16 18.49 -33.49
CA THR A 19 34.43 19.01 -32.32
C THR A 19 33.44 17.95 -31.85
N LYS A 20 33.76 17.24 -30.76
CA LYS A 20 32.80 16.41 -30.02
C LYS A 20 31.66 17.29 -29.48
N PRO A 21 30.38 16.92 -29.64
CA PRO A 21 29.27 17.64 -29.03
C PRO A 21 29.34 17.49 -27.51
N GLN A 22 29.56 18.61 -26.81
CA GLN A 22 29.44 18.69 -25.35
C GLN A 22 27.95 18.70 -24.98
N SER A 23 27.52 17.68 -24.24
CA SER A 23 26.21 17.69 -23.59
C SER A 23 26.14 18.84 -22.58
N PRO A 24 25.03 19.59 -22.52
CA PRO A 24 24.90 20.69 -21.57
C PRO A 24 24.97 20.15 -20.13
N PRO A 25 25.54 20.92 -19.18
CA PRO A 25 25.65 20.47 -17.81
C PRO A 25 24.24 20.30 -17.22
N ILE A 26 23.92 19.07 -16.82
CA ILE A 26 22.73 18.75 -16.05
C ILE A 26 22.80 19.57 -14.76
N SER A 27 21.96 20.61 -14.70
CA SER A 27 21.72 21.36 -13.48
C SER A 27 21.23 20.39 -12.42
N LYS A 28 22.07 20.13 -11.41
CA LYS A 28 21.69 19.40 -10.21
C LYS A 28 20.67 20.23 -9.45
N LYS A 29 19.40 20.12 -9.84
CA LYS A 29 18.29 20.64 -9.05
C LYS A 29 18.35 19.91 -7.71
N LYS A 30 18.81 20.63 -6.70
CA LYS A 30 18.88 20.23 -5.30
C LYS A 30 17.56 19.56 -4.93
N LEU A 31 17.61 18.27 -4.58
CA LEU A 31 16.49 17.56 -3.98
C LEU A 31 16.00 18.41 -2.80
N GLU A 32 14.81 18.97 -2.93
CA GLU A 32 14.13 19.63 -1.82
C GLU A 32 13.87 18.57 -0.76
N THR A 33 14.53 18.70 0.39
CA THR A 33 14.35 17.80 1.52
C THR A 33 12.94 18.03 2.09
N PRO A 34 12.07 17.02 2.18
CA PRO A 34 10.71 17.23 2.65
C PRO A 34 10.75 17.52 4.15
N SER A 35 9.94 18.51 4.58
CA SER A 35 9.69 18.83 5.98
C SER A 35 9.43 17.55 6.77
N THR A 36 10.27 17.30 7.78
CA THR A 36 10.33 16.05 8.51
C THR A 36 9.03 15.79 9.28
N SER A 37 8.26 14.80 8.83
CA SER A 37 7.14 14.24 9.58
C SER A 37 7.62 13.68 10.93
N LYS A 38 6.75 13.71 11.95
CA LYS A 38 7.03 13.14 13.27
C LYS A 38 6.42 11.75 13.37
N LYS A 39 7.23 10.73 13.67
CA LYS A 39 6.75 9.36 13.93
C LYS A 39 6.77 9.05 15.42
N VAL A 40 5.72 8.38 15.89
CA VAL A 40 5.55 7.93 17.27
C VAL A 40 5.28 6.42 17.23
N ASP A 41 6.04 5.65 18.00
CA ASP A 41 5.82 4.20 18.16
C ASP A 41 4.53 3.96 18.96
N VAL A 42 3.63 3.13 18.43
CA VAL A 42 2.36 2.75 19.09
C VAL A 42 2.36 1.27 19.49
N GLY A 43 3.32 0.50 18.98
CA GLY A 43 3.47 -0.92 19.22
C GLY A 43 4.43 -1.56 18.22
N PRO A 44 4.75 -2.86 18.40
CA PRO A 44 5.63 -3.58 17.49
C PRO A 44 5.15 -3.43 16.04
N ASN A 45 6.03 -2.95 15.18
CA ASN A 45 5.77 -2.72 13.75
C ASN A 45 4.65 -1.71 13.43
N ILE A 46 4.25 -0.84 14.36
CA ILE A 46 3.17 0.14 14.17
C ILE A 46 3.62 1.53 14.62
N TRP A 47 3.47 2.52 13.74
CA TRP A 47 3.78 3.92 14.04
C TRP A 47 2.62 4.84 13.68
N LEU A 48 2.39 5.86 14.51
CA LEU A 48 1.58 7.02 14.16
C LEU A 48 2.49 8.09 13.60
N GLU A 49 2.22 8.56 12.39
CA GLU A 49 2.94 9.65 11.75
C GLU A 49 2.08 10.91 11.71
N VAL A 50 2.65 12.03 12.15
CA VAL A 50 2.08 13.37 12.02
C VAL A 50 2.80 14.08 10.88
N LEU A 51 2.03 14.41 9.85
CA LEU A 51 2.50 15.11 8.67
C LEU A 51 2.65 16.63 8.93
N PRO A 52 3.44 17.33 8.11
CA PRO A 52 3.67 18.77 8.24
C PRO A 52 2.40 19.62 8.20
N ASP A 53 1.38 19.17 7.49
CA ASP A 53 0.07 19.81 7.39
C ASP A 53 -0.88 19.45 8.56
N GLY A 54 -0.37 18.74 9.57
CA GLY A 54 -1.12 18.32 10.75
C GLY A 54 -1.98 17.07 10.55
N LYS A 55 -2.08 16.53 9.33
CA LYS A 55 -2.74 15.24 9.09
C LYS A 55 -1.96 14.12 9.76
N ARG A 56 -2.66 13.03 10.06
CA ARG A 56 -2.10 11.87 10.76
C ARG A 56 -2.39 10.61 9.96
N GLN A 57 -1.42 9.69 9.96
CA GLN A 57 -1.54 8.40 9.30
C GLN A 57 -0.87 7.31 10.13
N VAL A 58 -1.26 6.06 9.91
CA VAL A 58 -0.72 4.89 10.62
C VAL A 58 0.16 4.11 9.66
N ILE A 59 1.39 3.81 10.04
CA ILE A 59 2.33 3.01 9.26
C ILE A 59 2.49 1.65 9.93
N ILE A 60 2.35 0.58 9.15
CA ILE A 60 2.53 -0.80 9.58
C ILE A 60 3.69 -1.41 8.77
N SER A 61 4.65 -2.04 9.43
CA SER A 61 5.66 -2.85 8.74
C SER A 61 5.14 -4.26 8.50
N ALA A 62 5.08 -4.67 7.23
CA ALA A 62 4.54 -5.94 6.78
C ALA A 62 5.49 -6.63 5.78
N GLU A 63 5.13 -7.84 5.37
CA GLU A 63 5.84 -8.63 4.37
C GLU A 63 4.84 -9.25 3.38
N VAL A 64 5.23 -9.33 2.11
CA VAL A 64 4.45 -10.08 1.09
C VAL A 64 4.51 -11.57 1.38
N CYS A 65 3.36 -12.19 1.65
CA CYS A 65 3.24 -13.63 1.88
C CYS A 65 2.57 -14.38 0.72
N LEU A 66 1.80 -13.69 -0.12
CA LEU A 66 1.08 -14.27 -1.26
C LEU A 66 1.16 -13.32 -2.47
N THR A 67 1.41 -13.87 -3.66
CA THR A 67 1.55 -13.12 -4.91
C THR A 67 0.58 -13.54 -6.01
N GLU A 68 -0.24 -14.56 -5.76
CA GLU A 68 -1.22 -15.11 -6.71
C GLU A 68 -2.36 -15.82 -5.97
N GLY A 69 -3.54 -15.89 -6.57
CA GLY A 69 -4.70 -16.59 -6.01
C GLY A 69 -5.81 -15.66 -5.50
N THR A 70 -6.91 -16.28 -5.08
CA THR A 70 -8.08 -15.59 -4.50
C THR A 70 -7.75 -15.04 -3.12
N LEU A 71 -8.33 -13.89 -2.78
CA LEU A 71 -8.07 -13.17 -1.55
C LEU A 71 -9.33 -13.07 -0.70
N GLU A 72 -9.16 -13.30 0.59
CA GLU A 72 -10.08 -12.84 1.63
C GLU A 72 -9.57 -11.53 2.27
N LEU A 73 -8.24 -11.35 2.30
CA LEU A 73 -7.57 -10.27 3.01
C LEU A 73 -6.53 -9.57 2.12
N PHE A 74 -6.33 -8.29 2.35
CA PHE A 74 -5.15 -7.56 1.86
C PHE A 74 -3.98 -7.70 2.84
N LEU A 75 -4.25 -7.52 4.13
CA LEU A 75 -3.28 -7.65 5.21
C LEU A 75 -3.89 -8.51 6.33
N THR A 76 -3.12 -9.48 6.80
CA THR A 76 -3.45 -10.33 7.95
C THR A 76 -2.36 -10.28 9.03
N ARG A 77 -2.63 -10.90 10.17
CA ARG A 77 -1.65 -11.08 11.24
C ARG A 77 -0.77 -12.29 10.95
N LYS A 78 0.52 -12.19 11.22
CA LYS A 78 1.46 -13.31 11.05
C LYS A 78 1.03 -14.53 11.90
N GLY A 79 1.09 -15.71 11.31
CA GLY A 79 0.69 -17.00 11.89
C GLY A 79 -0.82 -17.23 11.92
N THR A 80 -1.58 -16.61 11.01
CA THR A 80 -3.04 -16.76 10.95
C THR A 80 -3.52 -17.13 9.54
N LYS A 81 -3.82 -16.15 8.69
CA LYS A 81 -4.50 -16.31 7.40
C LYS A 81 -3.60 -15.98 6.19
N GLU A 82 -2.30 -16.25 6.27
CA GLU A 82 -1.36 -15.89 5.18
C GLU A 82 -1.62 -16.59 3.83
N HIS A 83 -2.42 -17.66 3.83
CA HIS A 83 -2.77 -18.40 2.61
C HIS A 83 -3.85 -17.71 1.76
N GLU A 84 -4.46 -16.64 2.27
CA GLU A 84 -5.55 -15.88 1.64
C GLU A 84 -5.36 -14.36 1.74
N ALA A 85 -4.13 -13.93 2.08
CA ALA A 85 -3.75 -12.53 2.26
C ALA A 85 -2.47 -12.17 1.50
N ILE A 86 -2.43 -11.03 0.80
CA ILE A 86 -1.19 -10.55 0.12
C ILE A 86 -0.08 -10.27 1.14
N LEU A 87 -0.43 -9.61 2.24
CA LEU A 87 0.51 -9.15 3.26
C LEU A 87 0.25 -9.83 4.61
N ALA A 88 1.33 -10.06 5.35
CA ALA A 88 1.29 -10.44 6.76
C ALA A 88 2.14 -9.50 7.61
N ALA A 89 1.67 -9.17 8.81
CA ALA A 89 2.42 -8.36 9.77
C ALA A 89 2.39 -8.99 11.16
N ASP A 90 3.51 -8.90 11.87
CA ASP A 90 3.59 -9.28 13.28
C ASP A 90 3.19 -8.07 14.15
N VAL A 91 1.90 -7.99 14.46
CA VAL A 91 1.24 -6.83 15.07
C VAL A 91 0.11 -7.27 16.01
N ASP A 92 -0.30 -6.37 16.91
CA ASP A 92 -1.58 -6.46 17.62
C ASP A 92 -2.57 -5.50 16.94
N ALA A 93 -3.66 -6.04 16.39
CA ALA A 93 -4.69 -5.26 15.71
C ALA A 93 -5.35 -4.21 16.63
N ARG A 94 -5.36 -4.41 17.96
CA ARG A 94 -5.81 -3.38 18.92
C ARG A 94 -4.93 -2.13 18.85
N LYS A 95 -3.62 -2.29 18.64
CA LYS A 95 -2.69 -1.16 18.52
C LYS A 95 -2.89 -0.39 17.22
N ILE A 96 -3.26 -1.07 16.15
CA ILE A 96 -3.65 -0.40 14.90
C ILE A 96 -4.97 0.37 15.10
N HIS A 97 -5.96 -0.25 15.76
CA HIS A 97 -7.21 0.40 16.12
C HIS A 97 -6.96 1.68 16.93
N GLU A 98 -6.20 1.59 18.03
CA GLU A 98 -5.82 2.74 18.86
C GLU A 98 -5.12 3.83 18.03
N ALA A 99 -4.18 3.46 17.16
CA ALA A 99 -3.48 4.39 16.29
C ALA A 99 -4.42 5.11 15.31
N LEU A 100 -5.41 4.41 14.75
CA LEU A 100 -6.41 5.00 13.85
C LEU A 100 -7.29 6.01 14.58
N ILE A 101 -7.72 5.71 15.81
CA ILE A 101 -8.44 6.66 16.66
C ILE A 101 -7.58 7.90 16.95
N LEU A 102 -6.30 7.71 17.29
CA LEU A 102 -5.34 8.82 17.48
C LEU A 102 -5.07 9.61 16.20
N ALA A 103 -5.21 8.97 15.04
CA ALA A 103 -5.15 9.62 13.73
C ALA A 103 -6.44 10.39 13.36
N GLY A 104 -7.47 10.34 14.21
CA GLY A 104 -8.74 11.05 14.05
C GLY A 104 -9.83 10.23 13.36
N ALA A 105 -9.58 8.97 13.03
CA ALA A 105 -10.60 8.08 12.50
C ALA A 105 -11.65 7.76 13.56
N THR A 106 -12.87 7.55 13.13
CA THR A 106 -13.99 7.01 13.92
C THR A 106 -14.32 5.63 13.41
N ALA A 107 -14.28 4.63 14.31
CA ALA A 107 -14.75 3.29 14.02
C ALA A 107 -16.26 3.29 13.78
N GLY A 108 -16.72 2.54 12.79
CA GLY A 108 -18.15 2.30 12.56
C GLY A 108 -18.58 0.95 13.14
N GLU A 109 -19.26 0.18 12.29
CA GLU A 109 -19.72 -1.17 12.60
C GLU A 109 -19.20 -2.15 11.54
N PRO A 110 -18.78 -3.37 11.92
CA PRO A 110 -18.55 -4.45 10.97
C PRO A 110 -19.79 -4.78 10.14
N VAL A 111 -19.58 -5.54 9.06
CA VAL A 111 -20.67 -6.05 8.23
C VAL A 111 -21.71 -6.80 9.08
N ARG A 112 -22.98 -6.73 8.66
CA ARG A 112 -24.03 -7.62 9.16
C ARG A 112 -24.62 -8.38 7.99
N PHE A 113 -24.64 -9.71 8.05
CA PHE A 113 -25.20 -10.51 6.95
C PHE A 113 -26.70 -10.79 7.10
N ALA A 114 -27.16 -11.03 8.32
CA ALA A 114 -28.54 -11.41 8.63
C ALA A 114 -29.11 -10.54 9.76
N PRO A 115 -30.45 -10.33 9.81
CA PRO A 115 -31.47 -10.76 8.85
C PRO A 115 -31.48 -9.94 7.55
N LYS A 116 -30.74 -8.82 7.51
CA LYS A 116 -30.57 -7.96 6.33
C LYS A 116 -29.10 -7.61 6.20
N PHE A 117 -28.58 -7.65 4.97
CA PHE A 117 -27.22 -7.19 4.69
C PHE A 117 -27.09 -5.70 5.00
N LEU A 118 -26.13 -5.35 5.86
CA LEU A 118 -25.66 -3.99 6.08
C LEU A 118 -24.15 -3.99 5.82
N PRO A 119 -23.65 -3.14 4.91
CA PRO A 119 -22.21 -3.05 4.67
C PRO A 119 -21.49 -2.54 5.91
N PRO A 120 -20.19 -2.84 6.07
CA PRO A 120 -19.39 -2.23 7.12
C PRO A 120 -19.39 -0.70 6.96
N THR A 121 -19.28 -0.01 8.09
CA THR A 121 -19.29 1.46 8.14
C THR A 121 -18.07 2.00 8.89
N GLY A 122 -17.84 3.31 8.82
CA GLY A 122 -16.77 3.97 9.55
C GLY A 122 -16.04 4.99 8.69
N THR A 123 -14.94 5.51 9.21
CA THR A 123 -14.10 6.44 8.46
C THR A 123 -13.47 5.74 7.26
N ARG A 124 -13.53 6.37 6.08
CA ARG A 124 -12.85 5.85 4.88
C ARG A 124 -11.34 5.91 5.10
N ILE A 125 -10.67 4.80 4.83
CA ILE A 125 -9.22 4.66 4.96
C ILE A 125 -8.63 4.37 3.59
N GLU A 126 -7.81 5.31 3.14
CA GLU A 126 -6.97 5.12 1.97
C GLU A 126 -5.70 4.36 2.39
N ILE A 127 -5.31 3.34 1.62
CA ILE A 127 -4.14 2.50 1.92
C ILE A 127 -3.09 2.58 0.82
N ASP A 128 -1.87 2.93 1.20
CA ASP A 128 -0.71 2.90 0.32
C ASP A 128 0.30 1.87 0.79
N VAL A 129 1.01 1.31 -0.17
CA VAL A 129 2.12 0.37 0.05
C VAL A 129 3.39 0.98 -0.50
N THR A 130 4.39 1.09 0.36
CA THR A 130 5.72 1.57 0.01
C THR A 130 6.72 0.44 0.18
N TYR A 131 7.50 0.15 -0.85
CA TYR A 131 8.55 -0.86 -0.81
C TYR A 131 9.75 -0.44 -1.66
N ARG A 132 10.90 -1.00 -1.33
CA ARG A 132 12.15 -0.75 -2.05
C ARG A 132 12.25 -1.72 -3.22
N VAL A 133 12.46 -1.19 -4.42
CA VAL A 133 12.65 -1.99 -5.66
C VAL A 133 14.12 -2.40 -5.79
N ASN A 134 15.02 -1.46 -5.52
CA ASN A 134 16.48 -1.61 -5.46
C ASN A 134 17.05 -0.52 -4.53
N ASP A 135 18.37 -0.46 -4.34
CA ASP A 135 18.99 0.46 -3.36
C ASP A 135 18.63 1.94 -3.60
N ASP A 136 18.42 2.33 -4.85
CA ASP A 136 18.16 3.72 -5.25
C ASP A 136 16.67 4.02 -5.50
N GLU A 137 15.82 2.99 -5.63
CA GLU A 137 14.42 3.13 -6.03
C GLU A 137 13.45 2.63 -4.94
N VAL A 138 12.58 3.55 -4.50
CA VAL A 138 11.44 3.26 -3.63
C VAL A 138 10.17 3.54 -4.40
N LYS A 139 9.25 2.57 -4.39
CA LYS A 139 7.96 2.68 -5.06
C LYS A 139 6.85 2.79 -4.02
N THR A 140 5.91 3.69 -4.27
CA THR A 140 4.67 3.81 -3.49
C THR A 140 3.48 3.65 -4.43
N LEU A 141 2.55 2.77 -4.09
CA LEU A 141 1.34 2.48 -4.87
C LEU A 141 0.12 2.44 -3.94
N ARG A 142 -1.07 2.58 -4.52
CA ARG A 142 -2.33 2.28 -3.82
C ARG A 142 -2.46 0.77 -3.61
N ALA A 143 -2.91 0.34 -2.44
CA ALA A 143 -3.21 -1.08 -2.18
C ALA A 143 -4.21 -1.64 -3.20
N ASN A 144 -5.16 -0.80 -3.64
CA ASN A 144 -6.11 -1.06 -4.71
C ASN A 144 -5.46 -1.58 -6.01
N GLU A 145 -4.23 -1.17 -6.32
CA GLU A 145 -3.53 -1.60 -7.52
C GLU A 145 -2.92 -2.99 -7.41
N TRP A 146 -2.85 -3.56 -6.20
CA TRP A 146 -2.36 -4.92 -5.98
C TRP A 146 -3.46 -5.97 -6.05
N ILE A 147 -4.71 -5.52 -6.18
CA ILE A 147 -5.91 -6.35 -6.14
C ILE A 147 -6.71 -6.10 -7.41
N ARG A 148 -7.23 -7.17 -8.02
CA ARG A 148 -8.18 -7.06 -9.13
C ARG A 148 -9.38 -7.99 -8.93
N GLU A 149 -10.49 -7.64 -9.55
CA GLU A 149 -11.68 -8.48 -9.56
C GLU A 149 -11.46 -9.75 -10.40
N ASN A 150 -11.93 -10.89 -9.92
CA ASN A 150 -11.79 -12.18 -10.61
C ASN A 150 -12.48 -12.18 -11.97
N ALA A 151 -13.70 -11.62 -12.05
CA ALA A 151 -14.55 -11.63 -13.23
C ALA A 151 -14.08 -10.66 -14.32
N THR A 152 -13.84 -9.40 -13.94
CA THR A 152 -13.59 -8.30 -14.89
C THR A 152 -12.10 -8.05 -15.12
N LYS A 153 -11.25 -8.56 -14.22
CA LYS A 153 -9.81 -8.22 -14.12
C LYS A 153 -9.56 -6.73 -13.93
N ALA A 154 -10.58 -5.95 -13.57
CA ALA A 154 -10.46 -4.54 -13.24
C ALA A 154 -9.79 -4.35 -11.86
N PRO A 155 -9.05 -3.25 -11.65
CA PRO A 155 -8.52 -2.92 -10.33
C PRO A 155 -9.64 -2.78 -9.30
N LEU A 156 -9.34 -3.09 -8.03
CA LEU A 156 -10.24 -2.79 -6.92
C LEU A 156 -10.51 -1.28 -6.85
N SER A 157 -11.77 -0.89 -7.01
CA SER A 157 -12.17 0.53 -7.12
C SER A 157 -12.61 1.17 -5.80
N SER A 158 -12.81 0.37 -4.75
CA SER A 158 -13.26 0.87 -3.43
C SER A 158 -12.10 0.99 -2.44
N ASP A 159 -12.09 2.06 -1.65
CA ASP A 159 -11.30 2.13 -0.42
C ASP A 159 -11.97 1.34 0.71
N TRP A 160 -11.23 1.12 1.80
CA TRP A 160 -11.73 0.47 3.00
C TRP A 160 -12.42 1.46 3.93
N VAL A 161 -13.24 0.93 4.84
CA VAL A 161 -13.75 1.65 6.00
C VAL A 161 -13.20 1.06 7.29
N PHE A 162 -12.97 1.91 8.28
CA PHE A 162 -12.56 1.49 9.62
C PHE A 162 -13.78 1.00 10.41
N ALA A 163 -14.08 -0.29 10.29
CA ALA A 163 -15.19 -0.96 10.98
C ALA A 163 -14.93 -1.17 12.47
N GLY A 164 -13.67 -1.39 12.86
CA GLY A 164 -13.25 -1.44 14.26
C GLY A 164 -13.35 -2.79 14.97
N SER A 165 -13.81 -3.87 14.31
CA SER A 165 -13.90 -5.23 14.87
C SER A 165 -14.78 -5.36 16.15
N VAL A 166 -14.67 -6.50 16.85
CA VAL A 166 -15.48 -6.87 18.01
C VAL A 166 -14.59 -7.24 19.19
N LEU A 167 -15.00 -6.84 20.40
CA LEU A 167 -14.43 -7.34 21.66
C LEU A 167 -15.28 -8.52 22.16
N ALA A 168 -14.68 -9.70 22.22
CA ALA A 168 -15.33 -10.91 22.69
C ALA A 168 -14.76 -11.38 24.04
N ASP A 169 -15.61 -11.96 24.88
CA ASP A 169 -15.19 -12.62 26.09
C ASP A 169 -14.50 -13.97 25.78
N ASP A 170 -13.71 -14.47 26.72
CA ASP A 170 -13.17 -15.82 26.65
C ASP A 170 -14.22 -16.81 27.20
N PRO A 171 -14.69 -17.78 26.38
CA PRO A 171 -15.74 -18.71 26.82
C PRO A 171 -15.26 -19.71 27.88
N PHE A 172 -13.95 -19.91 28.03
CA PHE A 172 -13.34 -20.85 28.97
C PHE A 172 -12.76 -20.16 30.21
N ASN A 173 -12.54 -18.84 30.16
CA ASN A 173 -12.04 -18.06 31.29
C ASN A 173 -12.77 -16.71 31.41
N PRO A 174 -13.85 -16.62 32.20
CA PRO A 174 -14.62 -15.39 32.39
C PRO A 174 -13.84 -14.19 32.94
N ASN A 175 -12.66 -14.42 33.53
CA ASN A 175 -11.81 -13.38 34.10
C ASN A 175 -10.70 -12.92 33.13
N ALA A 176 -10.59 -13.53 31.95
CA ALA A 176 -9.60 -13.12 30.95
C ALA A 176 -9.97 -11.74 30.36
N PRO A 177 -8.97 -10.92 29.96
CA PRO A 177 -9.23 -9.71 29.21
C PRO A 177 -10.00 -10.01 27.91
N LYS A 178 -10.94 -9.15 27.53
CA LYS A 178 -11.67 -9.29 26.26
C LYS A 178 -10.67 -9.37 25.10
N ARG A 179 -10.93 -10.32 24.21
CA ARG A 179 -10.18 -10.56 22.98
C ARG A 179 -10.72 -9.64 21.90
N TYR A 180 -9.83 -8.94 21.21
CA TYR A 180 -10.18 -8.17 20.04
C TYR A 180 -10.08 -9.07 18.81
N LEU A 181 -11.22 -9.38 18.20
CA LEU A 181 -11.34 -10.52 17.28
C LEU A 181 -10.55 -10.34 15.98
N ALA A 182 -10.26 -9.12 15.53
CA ALA A 182 -9.37 -8.92 14.39
C ALA A 182 -7.95 -9.50 14.63
N ASN A 183 -7.53 -9.75 15.88
CA ASN A 183 -6.27 -10.47 16.13
C ASN A 183 -6.27 -11.94 15.66
N GLU A 184 -7.43 -12.49 15.27
CA GLU A 184 -7.55 -13.81 14.65
C GLU A 184 -7.21 -13.78 13.14
N GLY A 185 -6.90 -12.59 12.58
CA GLY A 185 -6.37 -12.45 11.22
C GLY A 185 -7.10 -11.41 10.36
N ASP A 186 -8.26 -10.92 10.81
CA ASP A 186 -9.14 -10.05 10.01
C ASP A 186 -8.75 -8.57 10.10
N LEU A 187 -7.51 -8.25 9.71
CA LEU A 187 -6.97 -6.90 9.82
C LEU A 187 -7.52 -5.97 8.73
N ILE A 188 -7.25 -6.30 7.46
CA ILE A 188 -7.70 -5.51 6.29
C ILE A 188 -8.28 -6.47 5.29
N ALA A 189 -9.61 -6.57 5.26
CA ALA A 189 -10.33 -7.56 4.49
C ALA A 189 -10.75 -7.04 3.11
N VAL A 190 -10.73 -7.93 2.12
CA VAL A 190 -11.32 -7.68 0.78
C VAL A 190 -12.58 -8.51 0.56
N ALA A 191 -12.78 -9.55 1.37
CA ALA A 191 -14.08 -10.16 1.64
C ALA A 191 -14.63 -9.64 2.98
N ASN A 192 -15.95 -9.58 3.15
CA ASN A 192 -16.55 -9.02 4.35
C ASN A 192 -16.50 -10.02 5.51
N PHE A 193 -16.09 -9.56 6.70
CA PHE A 193 -16.10 -10.34 7.94
C PHE A 193 -16.70 -9.56 9.09
N GLU A 194 -17.52 -10.21 9.91
CA GLU A 194 -18.13 -9.60 11.12
C GLU A 194 -17.07 -9.20 12.17
N THR A 195 -15.84 -9.70 12.00
CA THR A 195 -14.67 -9.50 12.84
C THR A 195 -13.62 -8.58 12.23
N ALA A 196 -13.81 -8.08 11.00
CA ALA A 196 -12.82 -7.25 10.32
C ALA A 196 -12.61 -5.89 11.00
N MET A 197 -11.34 -5.47 11.10
CA MET A 197 -10.99 -4.12 11.56
C MET A 197 -11.14 -3.07 10.44
N LEU A 198 -10.59 -3.36 9.26
CA LEU A 198 -10.87 -2.63 8.03
C LEU A 198 -11.53 -3.57 7.04
N ASP A 199 -12.61 -3.12 6.41
CA ASP A 199 -13.41 -3.93 5.50
C ASP A 199 -13.86 -3.07 4.30
N LEU A 200 -14.18 -3.71 3.18
CA LEU A 200 -14.70 -3.02 2.01
C LEU A 200 -16.21 -2.74 2.17
N PRO A 201 -16.69 -1.51 1.92
CA PRO A 201 -18.10 -1.14 2.05
C PRO A 201 -18.94 -1.60 0.85
N ILE A 202 -18.63 -2.77 0.27
CA ILE A 202 -19.35 -3.41 -0.83
C ILE A 202 -19.65 -4.86 -0.44
N GLU A 203 -20.80 -5.38 -0.87
CA GLU A 203 -21.18 -6.75 -0.56
C GLU A 203 -20.24 -7.73 -1.28
N SER A 204 -19.59 -8.58 -0.48
CA SER A 204 -18.83 -9.71 -1.00
C SER A 204 -19.75 -10.65 -1.75
N SER A 205 -19.29 -11.12 -2.91
CA SER A 205 -20.10 -11.96 -3.77
C SER A 205 -20.34 -13.33 -3.15
N LYS A 206 -21.52 -13.53 -2.55
CA LYS A 206 -21.91 -14.78 -1.88
C LYS A 206 -22.05 -16.01 -2.79
N ALA A 207 -21.84 -15.90 -4.11
CA ALA A 207 -22.46 -16.83 -5.06
C ALA A 207 -21.56 -17.45 -6.13
N ASP A 208 -20.28 -17.09 -6.27
CA ASP A 208 -19.45 -17.72 -7.30
C ASP A 208 -17.97 -17.38 -7.10
N SER A 209 -17.08 -18.38 -7.18
CA SER A 209 -15.61 -18.17 -7.14
C SER A 209 -15.11 -17.19 -8.22
N SER A 210 -15.95 -16.93 -9.23
CA SER A 210 -15.74 -15.96 -10.30
C SER A 210 -15.92 -14.49 -9.89
N ARG A 211 -16.53 -14.16 -8.74
CA ARG A 211 -16.85 -12.77 -8.34
C ARG A 211 -16.05 -12.24 -7.13
N GLY A 212 -15.00 -12.95 -6.72
CA GLY A 212 -14.09 -12.51 -5.65
C GLY A 212 -13.01 -11.54 -6.13
N PHE A 213 -12.05 -11.25 -5.25
CA PHE A 213 -10.83 -10.53 -5.57
C PHE A 213 -9.64 -11.49 -5.62
N GLU A 214 -8.67 -11.20 -6.47
CA GLU A 214 -7.40 -11.93 -6.57
C GLU A 214 -6.20 -10.99 -6.49
N ALA A 215 -5.06 -11.56 -6.12
CA ALA A 215 -3.77 -10.89 -6.18
C ALA A 215 -3.42 -10.55 -7.63
N TRP A 216 -3.07 -9.29 -7.89
CA TRP A 216 -2.60 -8.86 -9.20
C TRP A 216 -1.10 -9.13 -9.32
N THR A 217 -0.76 -10.38 -9.67
CA THR A 217 0.62 -10.90 -9.70
C THR A 217 1.61 -9.98 -10.42
N GLU A 218 1.25 -9.41 -11.57
CA GLU A 218 2.14 -8.56 -12.37
C GLU A 218 2.49 -7.22 -11.69
N LYS A 219 1.73 -6.80 -10.68
CA LYS A 219 1.97 -5.56 -9.93
C LYS A 219 2.61 -5.79 -8.56
N LEU A 220 2.72 -7.04 -8.11
CA LEU A 220 3.23 -7.40 -6.80
C LEU A 220 4.75 -7.60 -6.83
N PRO A 221 5.48 -7.14 -5.81
CA PRO A 221 6.87 -7.54 -5.65
C PRO A 221 6.96 -9.01 -5.18
N PRO A 222 8.14 -9.64 -5.26
CA PRO A 222 8.32 -11.02 -4.85
C PRO A 222 7.89 -11.28 -3.39
N ARG A 223 7.44 -12.50 -3.11
CA ARG A 223 7.21 -12.98 -1.74
C ARG A 223 8.45 -12.75 -0.86
N GLY A 224 8.24 -12.32 0.37
CA GLY A 224 9.31 -11.94 1.30
C GLY A 224 9.68 -10.46 1.26
N THR A 225 9.19 -9.70 0.27
CA THR A 225 9.45 -8.26 0.20
C THR A 225 8.88 -7.54 1.41
N LYS A 226 9.70 -6.74 2.09
CA LYS A 226 9.27 -5.87 3.19
C LYS A 226 8.56 -4.65 2.66
N VAL A 227 7.41 -4.35 3.24
CA VAL A 227 6.50 -3.29 2.79
C VAL A 227 6.08 -2.45 3.98
N ALA A 228 6.08 -1.13 3.82
CA ALA A 228 5.40 -0.21 4.72
C ALA A 228 3.97 0.01 4.21
N VAL A 229 2.97 -0.39 5.00
CA VAL A 229 1.55 -0.16 4.73
C VAL A 229 1.13 1.11 5.45
N THR A 230 0.72 2.13 4.72
CA THR A 230 0.29 3.42 5.27
C THR A 230 -1.22 3.55 5.19
N LEU A 231 -1.89 3.60 6.34
CA LEU A 231 -3.31 3.84 6.48
C LEU A 231 -3.56 5.34 6.66
N ARG A 232 -4.30 5.94 5.73
CA ARG A 232 -4.65 7.37 5.70
C ARG A 232 -6.14 7.57 5.95
N PRO A 233 -6.55 7.99 7.16
CA PRO A 233 -7.93 8.34 7.42
C PRO A 233 -8.36 9.57 6.63
N ILE A 234 -9.48 9.47 5.91
CA ILE A 234 -10.09 10.59 5.20
C ILE A 234 -11.04 11.31 6.13
N ILE A 235 -10.50 12.29 6.85
CA ILE A 235 -11.24 13.09 7.83
C ILE A 235 -11.93 14.24 7.12
N ALA A 236 -13.26 14.30 7.20
CA ALA A 236 -14.00 15.45 6.73
C ALA A 236 -13.54 16.72 7.47
N ALA A 237 -13.30 17.81 6.73
CA ALA A 237 -13.00 19.08 7.34
C ALA A 237 -14.13 19.47 8.30
N LYS A 238 -13.79 19.82 9.55
CA LYS A 238 -14.76 20.40 10.46
C LYS A 238 -15.27 21.71 9.83
N LYS A 239 -16.57 21.77 9.57
CA LYS A 239 -17.25 23.02 9.19
C LYS A 239 -17.26 24.00 10.35
#